data_AF-G3MMQ2-F1
#
_entry.id   AF-G3MMQ2-F1
#
_cell.length_a   1.000
_cell.length_b   1.000
_cell.length_c   1.000
_cell.angle_alpha   90.00
_cell.angle_beta   90.00
_cell.angle_gamma   90.00
#
_symmetry.space_group_name_H-M   'P 1'
#
loop_
_entity.id
_entity.type
_entity.pdbx_description
1 polymer ?
#
loop_
_entity_poly.entity_id
_entity_poly.type
_entity_poly.pdbx_seq_one_letter_code
_entity_poly.pdbx_strand_id
1 'polypeptide(L)'
;MNFFMVPLFSALAVTVLGANPTKQDLYEALDTSQRIWTPLRSYERFTSGERHKCIYALKTSLHGDDYRFDQYFKHGVKKWVNHSLYGTLSESGNSAILTVKSTPEGTGIPYTLRYWDSKTHCGILTFTNQKGQQECELHIWEGDLGTSPSSYACEPMYDALCPGAQKYMTYSAECSPAA
;
A
#
# COMPACT_ATOMS: atom_id res chain seq x y z
N MET A 1 30.63 -1.78 51.81
CA MET A 1 29.57 -0.86 51.33
C MET A 1 29.75 -0.67 49.84
N ASN A 2 28.87 -1.29 49.04
CA ASN A 2 28.33 -0.81 47.76
C ASN A 2 27.68 -2.00 47.03
N PHE A 3 26.38 -2.14 47.21
CA PHE A 3 25.50 -2.96 46.39
C PHE A 3 25.19 -2.16 45.12
N PHE A 4 25.70 -2.59 43.97
CA PHE A 4 25.19 -2.13 42.68
C PHE A 4 24.00 -3.01 42.30
N MET A 5 22.79 -2.57 42.66
CA MET A 5 21.58 -3.07 42.01
C MET A 5 21.54 -2.52 40.59
N VAL A 6 21.78 -3.38 39.59
CA VAL A 6 21.41 -3.09 38.21
C VAL A 6 19.99 -3.63 38.02
N PRO A 7 18.98 -2.78 37.85
CA PRO A 7 17.65 -3.26 37.52
C PRO A 7 17.69 -3.72 36.05
N LEU A 8 17.67 -5.05 35.86
CA LEU A 8 17.49 -5.66 34.56
C LEU A 8 16.02 -5.44 34.14
N PHE A 9 15.72 -4.24 33.65
CA PHE A 9 14.49 -3.98 32.91
C PHE A 9 14.59 -4.70 31.56
N SER A 10 14.26 -5.99 31.55
CA SER A 10 14.00 -6.72 30.33
C SER A 10 12.74 -6.15 29.70
N ALA A 11 12.91 -5.13 28.85
CA ALA A 11 11.86 -4.66 27.97
C ALA A 11 11.47 -5.83 27.06
N LEU A 12 10.32 -6.45 27.35
CA LEU A 12 9.63 -7.30 26.41
C LEU A 12 9.22 -6.41 25.23
N ALA A 13 10.07 -6.34 24.22
CA ALA A 13 9.68 -5.88 22.90
C ALA A 13 8.69 -6.93 22.38
N VAL A 14 7.40 -6.73 22.67
CA VAL A 14 6.35 -7.51 22.04
C VAL A 14 6.33 -7.05 20.59
N THR A 15 7.07 -7.75 19.73
CA THR A 15 6.85 -7.67 18.29
C THR A 15 5.48 -8.27 18.03
N VAL A 16 4.43 -7.45 18.12
CA VAL A 16 3.11 -7.82 17.60
C VAL A 16 3.22 -7.76 16.09
N LEU A 17 3.85 -8.78 15.51
CA LEU A 17 3.52 -9.17 14.14
C LEU A 17 2.12 -9.77 14.25
N GLY A 18 1.11 -8.93 14.00
CA GLY A 18 -0.29 -9.35 14.00
C GLY A 18 -0.51 -10.56 13.09
N ALA A 19 -1.64 -11.24 13.24
CA ALA A 19 -2.04 -12.30 12.32
C ALA A 19 -1.97 -11.79 10.86
N ASN A 20 -1.59 -12.67 9.93
CA ASN A 20 -1.57 -12.30 8.52
C ASN A 20 -2.98 -11.88 8.08
N PRO A 21 -3.12 -10.81 7.29
CA PRO A 21 -4.42 -10.40 6.76
C PRO A 21 -5.10 -11.51 5.95
N THR A 22 -6.42 -11.61 6.13
CA THR A 22 -7.33 -12.55 5.45
C THR A 22 -7.86 -11.97 4.15
N LYS A 23 -8.48 -12.79 3.28
CA LYS A 23 -9.17 -12.26 2.09
C LYS A 23 -10.31 -11.31 2.47
N GLN A 24 -10.92 -11.50 3.64
CA GLN A 24 -11.95 -10.59 4.13
C GLN A 24 -11.36 -9.21 4.47
N ASP A 25 -10.17 -9.15 5.08
CA ASP A 25 -9.47 -7.88 5.34
C ASP A 25 -9.12 -7.18 4.01
N LEU A 26 -8.70 -7.94 3.00
CA LEU A 26 -8.46 -7.41 1.67
C LEU A 26 -9.74 -6.89 1.00
N TYR A 27 -10.86 -7.62 1.15
CA TYR A 27 -12.15 -7.16 0.65
C TYR A 27 -12.55 -5.84 1.33
N GLU A 28 -12.46 -5.77 2.67
CA GLU A 28 -12.76 -4.57 3.45
C GLU A 28 -11.87 -3.38 3.02
N ALA A 29 -10.57 -3.60 2.87
CA ALA A 29 -9.62 -2.56 2.45
C ALA A 29 -9.95 -1.96 1.08
N LEU A 30 -10.56 -2.75 0.18
CA LEU A 30 -10.95 -2.34 -1.16
C LEU A 30 -12.39 -1.81 -1.23
N ASP A 31 -13.25 -2.14 -0.26
CA ASP A 31 -14.67 -1.82 -0.27
C ASP A 31 -14.98 -0.38 0.19
N THR A 32 -14.41 0.59 -0.49
CA THR A 32 -14.64 2.02 -0.22
C THR A 32 -15.02 2.78 -1.48
N SER A 33 -15.75 3.88 -1.33
CA SER A 33 -16.01 4.87 -2.39
C SER A 33 -14.93 5.94 -2.47
N GLN A 34 -14.01 5.97 -1.49
CA GLN A 34 -12.91 6.92 -1.42
C GLN A 34 -11.80 6.55 -2.40
N ARG A 35 -10.91 7.51 -2.70
CA ARG A 35 -9.64 7.21 -3.34
C ARG A 35 -8.75 6.46 -2.34
N ILE A 36 -8.10 5.40 -2.81
CA ILE A 36 -7.06 4.69 -2.06
C ILE A 36 -5.72 5.19 -2.60
N TRP A 37 -5.05 6.05 -1.84
CA TRP A 37 -3.78 6.64 -2.23
C TRP A 37 -2.63 5.69 -1.95
N THR A 38 -1.61 5.70 -2.82
CA THR A 38 -0.35 4.96 -2.62
C THR A 38 0.78 5.95 -2.33
N PRO A 39 0.85 6.56 -1.13
CA PRO A 39 1.75 7.68 -0.85
C PRO A 39 3.24 7.31 -0.74
N LEU A 40 3.54 6.04 -0.46
CA LEU A 40 4.90 5.55 -0.26
C LEU A 40 5.07 4.19 -0.96
N ARG A 41 6.17 4.02 -1.68
CA ARG A 41 6.54 2.74 -2.33
C ARG A 41 8.05 2.54 -2.38
N SER A 42 8.48 1.31 -2.68
CA SER A 42 9.89 0.92 -2.67
C SER A 42 10.63 1.11 -4.00
N TYR A 43 9.93 1.59 -5.03
CA TYR A 43 10.42 1.69 -6.39
C TYR A 43 9.96 2.98 -7.08
N GLU A 44 10.57 3.33 -8.21
CA GLU A 44 10.11 4.41 -9.07
C GLU A 44 9.58 3.89 -10.40
N ARG A 45 8.54 4.55 -10.92
CA ARG A 45 8.05 4.39 -12.29
C ARG A 45 8.13 5.72 -13.01
N PHE A 46 8.42 5.64 -14.30
CA PHE A 46 8.61 6.79 -15.17
C PHE A 46 7.82 6.60 -16.48
N THR A 47 7.27 7.70 -16.99
CA THR A 47 6.73 7.78 -18.36
C THR A 47 7.42 8.94 -19.05
N SER A 48 8.06 8.68 -20.19
CA SER A 48 8.80 9.70 -20.95
C SER A 48 9.82 10.47 -20.12
N GLY A 49 10.52 9.79 -19.20
CA GLY A 49 11.50 10.39 -18.28
C GLY A 49 10.90 11.12 -17.08
N GLU A 50 9.58 11.26 -17.00
CA GLU A 50 8.90 11.92 -15.88
C GLU A 50 8.45 10.90 -14.83
N ARG A 51 8.81 11.15 -13.57
CA ARG A 51 8.44 10.29 -12.45
C ARG A 51 6.93 10.32 -12.20
N HIS A 52 6.36 9.15 -11.91
CA HIS A 52 4.98 9.01 -11.45
C HIS A 52 4.82 9.51 -10.01
N LYS A 53 3.81 10.35 -9.79
CA LYS A 53 3.42 10.93 -8.49
C LYS A 53 1.89 11.00 -8.37
N CYS A 54 1.39 11.35 -7.20
CA CYS A 54 -0.05 11.49 -6.92
C CYS A 54 -0.85 10.26 -7.33
N ILE A 55 -0.43 9.11 -6.84
CA ILE A 55 -0.95 7.81 -7.26
C ILE A 55 -2.14 7.43 -6.38
N TYR A 56 -3.27 7.10 -6.99
CA TYR A 56 -4.40 6.54 -6.27
C TYR A 56 -5.19 5.53 -7.12
N ALA A 57 -5.85 4.60 -6.46
CA ALA A 57 -6.86 3.73 -7.04
C ALA A 57 -8.27 4.26 -6.69
N LEU A 58 -9.20 4.15 -7.63
CA LEU A 58 -10.62 4.44 -7.41
C LEU A 58 -11.45 3.22 -7.82
N LYS A 59 -12.13 2.60 -6.84
CA LYS A 59 -13.01 1.46 -7.09
C LYS A 59 -14.11 1.85 -8.08
N THR A 60 -14.30 1.02 -9.10
CA THR A 60 -15.46 1.11 -10.01
C THR A 60 -16.48 0.01 -9.71
N SER A 61 -16.03 -1.19 -9.34
CA SER A 61 -16.90 -2.26 -8.82
C SER A 61 -16.14 -3.23 -7.92
N LEU A 62 -16.84 -3.82 -6.95
CA LEU A 62 -16.37 -4.97 -6.19
C LEU A 62 -17.55 -5.93 -5.97
N HIS A 63 -17.48 -7.12 -6.56
CA HIS A 63 -18.54 -8.13 -6.47
C HIS A 63 -17.92 -9.52 -6.25
N GLY A 64 -18.13 -10.10 -5.06
CA GLY A 64 -17.45 -11.33 -4.69
C GLY A 64 -15.94 -11.15 -4.75
N ASP A 65 -15.26 -11.96 -5.55
CA ASP A 65 -13.80 -11.87 -5.70
C ASP A 65 -13.36 -10.96 -6.86
N ASP A 66 -14.30 -10.41 -7.64
CA ASP A 66 -14.02 -9.56 -8.78
C ASP A 66 -13.95 -8.08 -8.39
N TYR A 67 -12.77 -7.49 -8.55
CA TYR A 67 -12.51 -6.08 -8.30
C TYR A 67 -12.20 -5.34 -9.60
N ARG A 68 -12.78 -4.15 -9.78
CA ARG A 68 -12.45 -3.25 -10.90
C ARG A 68 -12.18 -1.88 -10.34
N PHE A 69 -11.16 -1.24 -10.89
CA PHE A 69 -10.73 0.07 -10.44
C PHE A 69 -9.97 0.81 -11.52
N ASP A 70 -10.00 2.13 -11.43
CA ASP A 70 -9.12 2.99 -12.21
C ASP A 70 -7.94 3.40 -11.34
N GLN A 71 -6.72 3.16 -11.82
CA GLN A 71 -5.52 3.71 -11.22
C GLN A 71 -5.18 5.05 -11.89
N TYR A 72 -5.06 6.10 -11.09
CA TYR A 72 -4.67 7.43 -11.50
C TYR A 72 -3.25 7.73 -11.02
N PHE A 73 -2.50 8.48 -11.83
CA PHE A 73 -1.22 9.07 -11.44
C PHE A 73 -0.95 10.33 -12.27
N LYS A 74 -0.07 11.19 -11.76
CA LYS A 74 0.55 12.26 -12.53
C LYS A 74 1.94 11.86 -13.00
N HIS A 75 2.31 12.28 -14.20
CA HIS A 75 3.70 12.42 -14.60
C HIS A 75 3.91 13.82 -15.18
N GLY A 76 5.00 14.49 -14.80
CA GLY A 76 5.19 15.91 -15.09
C GLY A 76 4.30 16.84 -14.25
N VAL A 77 4.11 18.09 -14.71
CA VAL A 77 3.49 19.15 -13.89
C VAL A 77 1.96 19.08 -13.83
N LYS A 78 1.28 18.64 -14.90
CA LYS A 78 -0.20 18.70 -14.98
C LYS A 78 -0.88 17.49 -15.64
N LYS A 79 -0.13 16.46 -16.05
CA LYS A 79 -0.72 15.35 -16.82
C LYS A 79 -1.21 14.27 -15.87
N TRP A 80 -2.50 14.28 -15.57
CA TRP A 80 -3.17 13.10 -15.03
C TRP A 80 -3.31 12.05 -16.12
N VAL A 81 -2.97 10.82 -15.76
CA VAL A 81 -3.18 9.62 -16.58
C VAL A 81 -3.94 8.62 -15.72
N ASN A 82 -4.83 7.87 -16.36
CA ASN A 82 -5.51 6.75 -15.72
C ASN A 82 -5.51 5.50 -16.60
N HIS A 83 -5.60 4.35 -15.92
CA HIS A 83 -5.78 3.05 -16.54
C HIS A 83 -6.85 2.28 -15.78
N SER A 84 -7.78 1.66 -16.51
CA SER A 84 -8.71 0.69 -15.93
C SER A 84 -8.00 -0.63 -15.72
N LEU A 85 -8.12 -1.17 -14.51
CA LEU A 85 -7.45 -2.39 -14.06
C LEU A 85 -8.47 -3.38 -13.49
N TYR A 86 -8.09 -4.65 -13.54
CA TYR A 86 -8.90 -5.78 -13.14
C TYR A 86 -8.19 -6.51 -12.01
N GLY A 87 -8.86 -6.65 -10.88
CA GLY A 87 -8.39 -7.35 -9.69
C GLY A 87 -9.18 -8.63 -9.47
N THR A 88 -8.50 -9.69 -9.04
CA THR A 88 -9.15 -10.89 -8.49
C THR A 88 -8.61 -11.15 -7.10
N LEU A 89 -9.51 -11.21 -6.11
CA LEU A 89 -9.20 -11.55 -4.73
C LEU A 89 -9.11 -13.07 -4.60
N SER A 90 -8.12 -13.54 -3.85
CA SER A 90 -7.92 -14.97 -3.60
C SER A 90 -7.16 -15.19 -2.30
N GLU A 91 -7.10 -16.44 -1.87
CA GLU A 91 -6.26 -16.88 -0.77
C GLU A 91 -5.24 -17.89 -1.28
N SER A 92 -4.00 -17.76 -0.82
CA SER A 92 -2.95 -18.75 -1.04
C SER A 92 -2.28 -19.04 0.29
N GLY A 93 -2.55 -20.22 0.85
CA GLY A 93 -2.19 -20.53 2.23
C GLY A 93 -2.84 -19.54 3.20
N ASN A 94 -2.02 -18.85 4.01
CA ASN A 94 -2.47 -17.85 4.97
C ASN A 94 -2.32 -16.40 4.45
N SER A 95 -2.28 -16.21 3.13
CA SER A 95 -2.04 -14.90 2.51
C SER A 95 -3.23 -14.47 1.68
N ALA A 96 -3.72 -13.25 1.91
CA ALA A 96 -4.69 -12.59 1.06
C ALA A 96 -4.00 -11.98 -0.17
N ILE A 97 -4.47 -12.37 -1.37
CA ILE A 97 -3.85 -12.03 -2.64
C ILE A 97 -4.82 -11.24 -3.51
N LEU A 98 -4.37 -10.08 -4.00
CA LEU A 98 -4.99 -9.33 -5.09
C LEU A 98 -4.18 -9.53 -6.37
N THR A 99 -4.73 -10.25 -7.35
CA THR A 99 -4.08 -10.37 -8.67
C THR A 99 -4.55 -9.24 -9.57
N VAL A 100 -3.66 -8.32 -9.95
CA VAL A 100 -3.98 -7.14 -10.77
C VAL A 100 -3.57 -7.35 -12.22
N LYS A 101 -4.48 -7.10 -13.16
CA LYS A 101 -4.31 -7.24 -14.62
C LYS A 101 -4.63 -5.94 -15.35
N SER A 102 -3.95 -5.71 -16.47
CA SER A 102 -4.24 -4.58 -17.39
C SER A 102 -5.36 -4.88 -18.39
N THR A 103 -5.66 -6.15 -18.63
CA THR A 103 -6.79 -6.61 -19.46
C THR A 103 -7.47 -7.80 -18.77
N PRO A 104 -8.76 -8.08 -19.06
CA PRO A 104 -9.47 -9.21 -18.43
C PRO A 104 -8.76 -10.57 -18.63
N GLU A 105 -8.22 -10.79 -19.82
CA GLU A 105 -7.58 -12.03 -20.26
C GLU A 105 -6.06 -12.06 -19.98
N GLY A 106 -5.49 -10.96 -19.47
CA GLY A 106 -4.06 -10.79 -19.26
C GLY A 106 -3.52 -11.62 -18.09
N THR A 107 -2.20 -11.84 -18.09
CA THR A 107 -1.48 -12.33 -16.91
C THR A 107 -1.38 -11.20 -15.89
N GLY A 108 -1.76 -11.47 -14.64
CA GLY A 108 -1.76 -10.48 -13.57
C GLY A 108 -0.50 -10.54 -12.71
N ILE A 109 -0.27 -9.45 -11.98
CA ILE A 109 0.74 -9.37 -10.93
C ILE A 109 0.05 -9.70 -9.60
N PRO A 110 0.48 -10.73 -8.86
CA PRO A 110 -0.07 -11.01 -7.53
C PRO A 110 0.52 -10.04 -6.50
N TYR A 111 -0.36 -9.28 -5.86
CA TYR A 111 -0.06 -8.46 -4.69
C TYR A 111 -0.55 -9.19 -3.44
N THR A 112 0.30 -9.27 -2.41
CA THR A 112 -0.05 -9.83 -1.11
C THR A 112 -0.34 -8.73 -0.11
N LEU A 113 -1.48 -8.81 0.59
CA LEU A 113 -1.77 -7.95 1.74
C LEU A 113 -1.00 -8.43 2.96
N ARG A 114 -0.02 -7.62 3.39
CA ARG A 114 0.88 -7.93 4.51
C ARG A 114 0.43 -7.29 5.82
N TYR A 115 -0.33 -6.21 5.72
CA TYR A 115 -0.89 -5.50 6.87
C TYR A 115 -2.14 -4.73 6.44
N TRP A 116 -3.12 -4.66 7.34
CA TRP A 116 -4.31 -3.84 7.23
C TRP A 116 -4.68 -3.33 8.64
N ASP A 117 -4.90 -2.03 8.78
CA ASP A 117 -5.50 -1.44 9.97
C ASP A 117 -6.83 -0.80 9.58
N SER A 118 -7.93 -1.38 10.04
CA SER A 118 -9.29 -0.89 9.78
C SER A 118 -9.61 0.42 10.50
N LYS A 119 -8.79 0.87 11.46
CA LYS A 119 -9.02 2.14 12.16
C LYS A 119 -8.43 3.33 11.41
N THR A 120 -7.25 3.16 10.83
CA THR A 120 -6.55 4.20 10.06
C THR A 120 -6.63 3.97 8.55
N HIS A 121 -7.39 2.96 8.14
CA HIS A 121 -7.59 2.49 6.76
C HIS A 121 -6.32 2.48 5.92
N CYS A 122 -5.26 1.92 6.51
CA CYS A 122 -3.97 1.81 5.88
C CYS A 122 -3.63 0.34 5.63
N GLY A 123 -2.90 0.06 4.56
CA GLY A 123 -2.45 -1.29 4.25
C GLY A 123 -1.09 -1.32 3.60
N ILE A 124 -0.38 -2.42 3.78
CA ILE A 124 0.90 -2.69 3.09
C ILE A 124 0.68 -3.83 2.10
N LEU A 125 0.83 -3.52 0.82
CA LEU A 125 0.84 -4.51 -0.26
C LEU A 125 2.27 -4.79 -0.70
N THR A 126 2.59 -6.06 -0.96
CA THR A 126 3.88 -6.47 -1.54
C THR A 126 3.68 -7.27 -2.81
N PHE A 127 4.58 -7.12 -3.78
CA PHE A 127 4.58 -7.93 -5.01
C PHE A 127 6.02 -8.20 -5.45
N THR A 128 6.21 -9.21 -6.28
CA THR A 128 7.52 -9.51 -6.88
C THR A 128 7.61 -8.84 -8.25
N ASN A 129 8.61 -7.98 -8.45
CA ASN A 129 8.84 -7.33 -9.73
C ASN A 129 9.42 -8.33 -10.78
N GLN A 130 9.54 -7.88 -12.03
CA GLN A 130 10.06 -8.72 -13.12
C GLN A 130 11.51 -9.20 -12.92
N LYS A 131 12.27 -8.57 -12.03
CA LYS A 131 13.65 -8.95 -11.66
C LYS A 131 13.68 -9.92 -10.47
N GLY A 132 12.52 -10.37 -9.97
CA GLY A 132 12.43 -11.25 -8.81
C GLY A 132 12.59 -10.54 -7.46
N GLN A 133 12.58 -9.21 -7.43
CA GLN A 133 12.73 -8.44 -6.19
C GLN A 133 11.36 -8.16 -5.58
N GLN A 134 11.23 -8.32 -4.27
CA GLN A 134 10.03 -7.94 -3.55
C GLN A 134 9.96 -6.41 -3.43
N GLU A 135 8.85 -5.85 -3.89
CA GLU A 135 8.50 -4.44 -3.79
C GLU A 135 7.36 -4.26 -2.80
N CYS A 136 7.26 -3.06 -2.25
CA CYS A 136 6.34 -2.68 -1.20
C CYS A 136 5.62 -1.37 -1.51
N GLU A 137 4.34 -1.34 -1.19
CA GLU A 137 3.48 -0.17 -1.33
C GLU A 137 2.67 0.03 -0.05
N LEU A 138 2.70 1.25 0.48
CA LEU A 138 1.79 1.70 1.53
C LEU A 138 0.58 2.32 0.86
N HIS A 139 -0.62 1.90 1.27
CA HIS A 139 -1.91 2.38 0.78
C HIS A 139 -2.71 2.99 1.94
N ILE A 140 -3.44 4.09 1.70
CA ILE A 140 -4.29 4.76 2.70
C ILE A 140 -5.56 5.28 2.02
N TRP A 141 -6.70 5.18 2.68
CA TRP A 141 -7.92 5.86 2.23
C TRP A 141 -7.79 7.39 2.32
N GLU A 142 -8.41 8.12 1.39
CA GLU A 142 -8.31 9.58 1.29
C GLU A 142 -8.75 10.32 2.56
N GLY A 143 -9.76 9.82 3.29
CA GLY A 143 -10.24 10.42 4.53
C GLY A 143 -9.23 10.38 5.69
N ASP A 144 -8.33 9.40 5.68
CA ASP A 144 -7.23 9.26 6.65
C ASP A 144 -5.92 9.85 6.13
N LEU A 145 -5.94 10.38 4.91
CA LEU A 145 -4.79 11.03 4.30
C LEU A 145 -4.68 12.47 4.83
N GLY A 146 -3.69 12.72 5.67
CA GLY A 146 -3.29 14.09 6.00
C GLY A 146 -2.91 14.87 4.74
N THR A 147 -3.18 16.18 4.70
CA THR A 147 -2.89 17.05 3.55
C THR A 147 -1.38 17.24 3.29
N SER A 148 -0.54 17.08 4.30
CA SER A 148 0.93 17.11 4.19
C SER A 148 1.55 16.35 5.37
N PRO A 149 1.40 15.02 5.40
CA PRO A 149 1.84 14.23 6.55
C PRO A 149 3.37 14.16 6.56
N SER A 150 3.98 14.49 7.70
CA SER A 150 5.41 14.25 7.94
C SER A 150 5.73 12.77 8.09
N SER A 151 4.71 11.94 8.36
CA SER A 151 4.78 10.49 8.50
C SER A 151 3.38 9.88 8.32
N TYR A 152 3.30 8.64 7.85
CA TYR A 152 2.04 7.89 7.79
C TYR A 152 1.88 6.97 8.99
N ALA A 153 0.64 6.73 9.44
CA ALA A 153 0.36 5.87 10.59
C ALA A 153 1.00 4.48 10.48
N CYS A 154 1.10 3.96 9.26
CA CYS A 154 1.49 2.57 8.99
C CYS A 154 2.90 2.45 8.41
N GLU A 155 3.64 3.56 8.43
CA GLU A 155 5.04 3.59 8.06
C GLU A 155 5.92 2.69 8.96
N PRO A 156 5.70 2.59 10.30
CA PRO A 156 6.44 1.62 11.12
C PRO A 156 6.22 0.16 10.67
N MET A 157 4.99 -0.17 10.26
CA MET A 157 4.67 -1.50 9.73
C MET A 157 5.27 -1.72 8.34
N TYR A 158 5.29 -0.68 7.49
CA TYR A 158 6.02 -0.72 6.23
C TYR A 158 7.50 -1.05 6.46
N ASP A 159 8.17 -0.38 7.40
CA ASP A 159 9.58 -0.60 7.70
C ASP A 159 9.86 -2.00 8.23
N ALA A 160 8.98 -2.51 9.09
CA ALA A 160 9.09 -3.87 9.62
C ALA A 160 8.90 -4.94 8.54
N LEU A 161 7.97 -4.73 7.60
CA LEU A 161 7.62 -5.68 6.55
C LEU A 161 8.53 -5.59 5.32
N CYS A 162 9.19 -4.44 5.14
CA CYS A 162 10.02 -4.11 3.99
C CYS A 162 11.41 -3.62 4.43
N PRO A 163 12.16 -4.43 5.19
CA PRO A 163 13.42 -4.01 5.78
C PRO A 163 14.44 -3.63 4.69
N GLY A 164 15.01 -2.44 4.81
CA GLY A 164 16.01 -1.93 3.87
C GLY A 164 15.46 -1.48 2.51
N ALA A 165 14.14 -1.48 2.32
CA ALA A 165 13.53 -0.94 1.11
C ALA A 165 13.78 0.57 0.97
N GLN A 166 14.19 1.01 -0.22
CA GLN A 166 14.34 2.43 -0.50
C GLN A 166 12.96 3.10 -0.56
N LYS A 167 12.75 4.17 0.22
CA LYS A 167 11.46 4.86 0.29
C LYS A 167 11.33 5.96 -0.76
N TYR A 168 10.29 5.88 -1.59
CA TYR A 168 9.92 6.92 -2.54
C TYR A 168 8.53 7.48 -2.23
N MET A 169 8.50 8.74 -1.82
CA MET A 169 7.27 9.50 -1.59
C MET A 169 6.65 9.88 -2.92
N THR A 170 5.38 9.52 -3.11
CA THR A 170 4.61 9.81 -4.31
C THR A 170 3.50 10.82 -4.04
N TYR A 171 3.12 11.03 -2.78
CA TYR A 171 2.13 12.03 -2.38
C TYR A 171 2.80 13.30 -1.84
N SER A 172 2.24 14.46 -2.18
CA SER A 172 2.65 15.77 -1.67
C SER A 172 1.47 16.74 -1.79
N ALA A 173 1.64 17.97 -1.27
CA ALA A 173 0.62 19.02 -1.36
C ALA A 173 0.16 19.33 -2.80
N GLU A 174 0.95 18.99 -3.82
CA GLU A 174 0.60 19.19 -5.23
C GLU A 174 -0.40 18.15 -5.79
N CYS A 175 -0.72 17.12 -4.99
CA CYS A 175 -1.61 16.03 -5.39
C CYS A 175 -3.09 16.37 -5.21
N SER A 176 -3.41 17.24 -4.27
CA SER A 176 -4.75 17.80 -4.18
C SER A 176 -5.08 18.52 -5.49
N PRO A 177 -6.23 18.23 -6.13
CA PRO A 177 -6.71 19.12 -7.17
C PRO A 177 -6.82 20.52 -6.55
N ALA A 178 -6.31 21.54 -7.24
CA ALA A 178 -6.56 22.91 -6.83
C ALA A 178 -8.08 23.05 -6.62
N ALA A 179 -8.46 23.55 -5.44
CA ALA A 179 -9.84 23.83 -5.09
C ALA A 179 -10.54 24.67 -6.16
#